data_AF-A0A4U9VET8-F1
#
_entry.id   AF-A0A4U9VET8-F1
#
_cell.length_a   1.000
_cell.length_b   1.000
_cell.length_c   1.000
_cell.angle_alpha   90.00
_cell.angle_beta   90.00
_cell.angle_gamma   90.00
#
_symmetry.space_group_name_H-M   'P 1'
#
loop_
_entity.id
_entity.type
_entity.pdbx_description
1 polymer ?
#
loop_
_entity_poly.entity_id
_entity_poly.type
_entity_poly.pdbx_seq_one_letter_code
_entity_poly.pdbx_strand_id
1 'polypeptide(L)' 'MDRLQANKILQRVADIPLYLHAYAFHLNMRMEKILPEDLLDIASQQRLKGVKIHRA' A
#
# COMPACT_ATOMS: atom_id res chain seq x y z
N MET A 1 -8.14 17.75 22.39
CA MET A 1 -6.99 16.89 22.02
C MET A 1 -5.72 17.70 22.30
N ASP A 2 -4.79 17.16 23.09
CA ASP A 2 -3.59 17.88 23.51
C ASP A 2 -2.59 18.05 22.34
N ARG A 3 -1.84 19.16 22.32
CA ARG A 3 -0.88 19.51 21.24
C ARG A 3 0.24 18.48 21.12
N LEU A 4 0.66 17.89 22.25
CA LEU A 4 1.65 16.80 22.26
C LEU A 4 1.10 15.56 21.55
N GLN A 5 -0.17 15.23 21.76
CA GLN A 5 -0.83 14.08 21.11
C GLN A 5 -1.01 14.32 19.61
N ALA A 6 -1.39 15.53 19.21
CA ALA A 6 -1.46 15.91 17.80
C ALA A 6 -0.11 15.75 17.10
N ASN A 7 0.98 16.23 17.70
CA ASN A 7 2.33 16.09 17.14
C ASN A 7 2.75 14.62 17.01
N LYS A 8 2.47 13.78 18.02
CA LYS A 8 2.76 12.34 17.95
C LYS A 8 2.01 11.65 16.80
N ILE A 9 0.76 12.02 16.56
CA ILE A 9 -0.03 11.46 15.47
C ILE A 9 0.55 11.89 14.11
N LEU A 10 0.91 13.17 13.95
CA LEU A 10 1.53 13.66 12.72
C LEU A 10 2.85 12.92 12.41
N GLN A 11 3.70 12.72 13.42
CA GLN A 11 4.93 11.94 13.27
C GLN A 11 4.64 10.50 12.82
N ARG A 12 3.68 9.83 13.46
CA ARG A 12 3.29 8.47 13.06
C ARG A 12 2.76 8.42 11.64
N VAL A 13 1.91 9.35 11.24
CA VAL A 13 1.36 9.40 9.87
C VAL A 13 2.46 9.58 8.83
N ALA A 14 3.47 10.41 9.13
CA ALA A 14 4.62 10.60 8.23
C ALA A 14 5.46 9.33 8.07
N ASP A 15 5.58 8.52 9.13
CA ASP A 15 6.48 7.37 9.16
C ASP A 15 5.79 6.01 8.91
N ILE A 16 4.45 5.96 8.82
CA ILE A 16 3.74 4.69 8.61
C ILE A 16 4.06 4.14 7.21
N PRO A 17 4.61 2.91 7.12
CA PRO A 17 4.86 2.28 5.83
C PRO A 17 3.52 1.84 5.22
N LEU A 18 3.24 2.34 4.02
CA LEU A 18 2.08 1.95 3.23
C LEU A 18 2.45 0.85 2.24
N TYR A 19 1.52 -0.08 2.01
CA TYR A 19 1.70 -1.22 1.13
C TYR A 19 0.53 -1.34 0.16
N LEU A 20 0.82 -1.74 -1.07
CA LEU A 20 -0.20 -2.04 -2.08
C LEU A 20 -0.94 -3.31 -1.69
N HIS A 21 -2.27 -3.27 -1.65
CA HIS A 21 -3.07 -4.43 -1.28
C HIS A 21 -3.41 -5.26 -2.51
N ALA A 22 -2.78 -6.43 -2.67
CA ALA A 22 -2.90 -7.24 -3.90
C ALA A 22 -4.35 -7.62 -4.25
N TYR A 23 -5.21 -7.85 -3.26
CA TYR A 23 -6.62 -8.21 -3.47
C TYR A 23 -7.44 -7.11 -4.14
N ALA A 24 -7.02 -5.84 -4.06
CA ALA A 24 -7.69 -4.75 -4.76
C ALA A 24 -7.56 -4.88 -6.29
N PHE A 25 -6.61 -5.69 -6.78
CA PHE A 25 -6.34 -5.94 -8.19
C PHE A 25 -6.81 -7.32 -8.66
N HIS A 26 -7.50 -8.08 -7.80
CA HIS A 26 -7.93 -9.44 -8.11
C HIS A 26 -8.73 -9.55 -9.41
N LEU A 27 -9.67 -8.60 -9.65
CA LEU A 27 -10.44 -8.57 -10.90
C LEU A 27 -9.58 -8.14 -12.10
N ASN A 28 -8.62 -7.23 -11.93
CA ASN A 28 -7.71 -6.81 -13.00
C ASN A 28 -6.84 -7.97 -13.47
N MET A 29 -6.32 -8.77 -12.52
CA MET A 29 -5.55 -9.98 -12.81
C MET A 29 -6.39 -11.06 -13.48
N ARG A 30 -7.63 -11.27 -13.01
CA ARG A 30 -8.56 -12.22 -13.63
C ARG A 30 -8.86 -11.89 -15.09
N MET A 31 -8.79 -10.61 -15.45
CA MET A 31 -8.99 -10.12 -16.81
C MET A 31 -7.67 -9.88 -17.57
N GLU A 32 -6.54 -10.33 -17.03
CA GLU A 32 -5.17 -10.17 -17.58
C GLU A 32 -4.79 -8.71 -17.91
N LYS A 33 -5.43 -7.73 -17.25
CA LYS A 33 -5.11 -6.30 -17.42
C LYS A 33 -3.88 -5.87 -16.63
N ILE A 34 -3.57 -6.62 -15.57
CA ILE A 34 -2.46 -6.41 -14.65
C ILE A 34 -1.95 -7.79 -14.25
N LEU A 35 -0.65 -8.02 -14.40
CA LEU A 35 0.03 -9.24 -13.99
C LEU A 35 0.51 -9.13 -12.53
N PRO A 36 0.78 -10.25 -11.84
CA PRO A 36 1.32 -10.22 -10.49
C PRO A 36 2.62 -9.42 -10.37
N GLU A 37 3.50 -9.46 -11.38
CA GLU A 37 4.75 -8.68 -11.41
C GLU A 37 4.51 -7.16 -11.46
N ASP A 38 3.47 -6.71 -12.17
CA ASP A 38 3.12 -5.30 -12.31
C ASP A 38 2.79 -4.65 -10.95
N LEU A 39 2.38 -5.44 -9.95
CA LEU A 39 2.09 -4.92 -8.61
C LEU A 39 3.32 -4.28 -7.95
N LEU A 40 4.52 -4.80 -8.22
CA LEU A 40 5.76 -4.24 -7.67
C LEU A 40 6.08 -2.89 -8.32
N ASP A 41 5.85 -2.78 -9.63
CA ASP A 41 6.02 -1.53 -10.35
C ASP A 41 5.00 -0.47 -9.89
N ILE A 42 3.74 -0.86 -9.72
CA ILE A 42 2.69 0.02 -9.18
C ILE A 42 3.03 0.48 -7.76
N ALA A 43 3.52 -0.42 -6.90
CA ALA A 43 3.93 -0.06 -5.54
C ALA A 43 5.11 0.93 -5.54
N SER A 44 6.10 0.70 -6.41
CA SER A 44 7.25 1.59 -6.60
C SER A 44 6.84 2.98 -7.07
N GLN A 45 6.00 3.06 -8.12
CA GLN A 45 5.50 4.33 -8.68
C GLN A 45 4.71 5.15 -7.65
N GLN A 46 3.96 4.49 -6.76
CA GLN A 46 3.20 5.15 -5.70
C GLN A 46 4.03 5.44 -4.43
N ARG A 47 5.34 5.17 -4.45
CA ARG A 47 6.25 5.30 -3.29
C ARG A 47 5.78 4.48 -2.08
N LEU A 48 5.15 3.34 -2.35
CA LEU A 48 4.76 2.38 -1.32
C LEU A 48 5.95 1.48 -0.97
N LYS A 49 5.93 0.93 0.24
CA LYS A 49 7.03 0.10 0.75
C LYS A 49 7.08 -1.28 0.11
N GLY A 50 5.97 -1.73 -0.49
CA GLY A 50 5.87 -3.00 -1.20
C GLY A 50 4.42 -3.44 -1.39
N VAL A 51 4.22 -4.74 -1.60
CA VAL A 51 2.91 -5.35 -1.85
C VAL A 51 2.54 -6.27 -0.67
N LYS A 52 1.33 -6.12 -0.16
CA LYS A 52 0.72 -7.03 0.82
C LYS A 52 -0.08 -8.10 0.08
N ILE A 53 0.44 -9.32 0.12
CA ILE A 53 -0.18 -10.51 -0.49
C ILE A 53 -1.07 -11.18 0.56
N HIS A 54 -2.31 -11.51 0.20
CA HIS A 54 -3.13 -12.42 0.98
C HIS A 54 -2.83 -13.86 0.56
N ARG A 55 -2.65 -14.75 1.54
CA ARG A 55 -2.75 -16.19 1.27
C ARG A 55 -4.23 -16.50 1.16
N ALA A 56 -4.63 -17.07 0.02
CA ALA A 56 -5.96 -17.65 -0.17
C ALA A 56 -6.13 -18.89 0.71
#